data_AF-A0A968GT24-F1
#
_entry.id   AF-A0A968GT24-F1
#
_cell.length_a   1.000
_cell.length_b   1.000
_cell.length_c   1.000
_cell.angle_alpha   90.00
_cell.angle_beta   90.00
_cell.angle_gamma   90.00
#
_symmetry.space_group_name_H-M   'P 1'
#
loop_
_entity.id
_entity.type
_entity.pdbx_description
1 polymer ?
#
loop_
_entity_poly.entity_id
_entity_poly.type
_entity_poly.pdbx_seq_one_letter_code
_entity_poly.pdbx_strand_id
1 'polypeptide(L)'
;PTLNTVSLDTDEVRPLFERVIRNIDLLLSNDRIHGDLSAYNILYWDGDITLIDFPQVVPPAANPAAWNIFLRDVTRVCQYFGSQGVKANPRKLASELWTSHGHKIIREADPRYLDAEDKKDRRLWEQQGSAK
;
A
#
# COMPACT_ATOMS: atom_id res chain seq x y z
N PRO A 1 15.94 6.72 -12.93
CA PRO A 1 15.34 7.83 -12.13
C PRO A 1 14.30 7.24 -11.18
N THR A 2 13.88 7.97 -10.14
CA THR A 2 12.74 7.56 -9.33
C THR A 2 11.44 7.78 -10.11
N LEU A 3 10.48 6.87 -9.97
CA LEU A 3 9.25 6.82 -10.75
C LEU A 3 8.42 8.12 -10.61
N ASN A 4 8.46 8.77 -9.45
CA ASN A 4 7.82 10.07 -9.22
C ASN A 4 8.35 11.21 -10.13
N THR A 5 9.56 11.10 -10.67
CA THR A 5 10.18 12.11 -11.55
C THR A 5 9.99 11.81 -13.04
N VAL A 6 9.35 10.69 -13.37
CA VAL A 6 9.17 10.22 -14.73
C VAL A 6 7.73 10.49 -15.17
N SER A 7 7.57 11.04 -16.37
CA SER A 7 6.29 11.04 -17.08
C SER A 7 6.19 9.75 -17.88
N LEU A 8 5.20 8.92 -17.54
CA LEU A 8 4.95 7.67 -18.23
C LEU A 8 4.05 7.89 -19.44
N ASP A 9 4.27 7.12 -20.50
CA ASP A 9 3.33 7.05 -21.61
C ASP A 9 2.07 6.27 -21.22
N THR A 10 0.94 6.60 -21.84
CA THR A 10 -0.38 6.06 -21.42
C THR A 10 -0.46 4.54 -21.51
N ASP A 11 0.28 3.94 -22.45
CA ASP A 11 0.39 2.49 -22.63
C ASP A 11 1.33 1.81 -21.62
N GLU A 12 2.25 2.54 -21.00
CA GLU A 12 3.13 2.02 -19.94
C GLU A 12 2.48 2.03 -18.55
N VAL A 13 1.58 3.00 -18.28
CA VAL A 13 0.98 3.21 -16.95
C VAL A 13 0.37 1.92 -16.38
N ARG A 14 -0.43 1.21 -17.18
CA ARG A 14 -1.14 0.01 -16.75
C ARG A 14 -0.19 -1.19 -16.52
N PRO A 15 0.69 -1.56 -17.47
CA PRO A 15 1.72 -2.58 -17.25
C PRO A 15 2.60 -2.33 -16.03
N LEU A 16 3.04 -1.08 -15.82
CA LEU A 16 3.89 -0.73 -14.70
C LEU A 16 3.15 -0.82 -13.35
N PHE A 17 1.89 -0.37 -13.30
CA PHE A 17 1.05 -0.55 -12.11
C PHE A 17 0.96 -2.04 -11.74
N GLU A 18 0.61 -2.90 -12.71
CA GLU A 18 0.48 -4.35 -12.48
C GLU A 18 1.81 -4.97 -12.04
N ARG A 19 2.94 -4.47 -12.56
CA ARG A 19 4.27 -4.92 -12.15
C ARG A 19 4.60 -4.48 -10.72
N VAL A 20 4.21 -3.29 -10.29
CA VAL A 20 4.35 -2.87 -8.87
C VAL A 20 3.50 -3.76 -7.97
N ILE A 21 2.24 -4.02 -8.34
CA ILE A 21 1.37 -4.91 -7.57
C ILE A 21 1.94 -6.33 -7.46
N ARG A 22 2.50 -6.87 -8.55
CA ARG A 22 3.19 -8.17 -8.52
C ARG A 22 4.40 -8.15 -7.57
N ASN A 23 5.17 -7.08 -7.52
CA ASN A 23 6.28 -6.97 -6.56
C ASN A 23 5.80 -6.90 -5.10
N ILE A 24 4.70 -6.20 -4.83
CA ILE A 24 4.06 -6.19 -3.51
C ILE A 24 3.60 -7.60 -3.11
N ASP A 25 2.98 -8.32 -4.04
CA ASP A 25 2.54 -9.71 -3.83
C ASP A 25 3.71 -10.66 -3.57
N LEU A 26 4.82 -10.50 -4.30
CA LEU A 26 6.06 -11.23 -4.06
C LEU A 26 6.67 -10.94 -2.68
N LEU A 27 6.66 -9.68 -2.24
CA LEU A 27 7.09 -9.32 -0.89
C LEU A 27 6.26 -10.05 0.16
N LEU A 28 4.93 -10.00 0.05
CA LEU A 28 4.03 -10.71 0.97
C LEU A 28 4.26 -12.23 0.94
N SER A 29 4.46 -12.82 -0.24
CA SER A 29 4.78 -14.25 -0.39
C SER A 29 6.06 -14.68 0.34
N ASN A 30 6.94 -13.71 0.67
CA ASN A 30 8.17 -13.92 1.43
C ASN A 30 8.05 -13.45 2.89
N ASP A 31 6.83 -13.26 3.41
CA ASP A 31 6.56 -12.71 4.74
C ASP A 31 7.25 -11.35 4.96
N ARG A 32 7.13 -10.46 3.97
CA ARG A 32 7.68 -9.10 3.99
C ARG A 32 6.65 -8.07 3.58
N ILE A 33 6.61 -6.94 4.28
CA ILE A 33 6.00 -5.69 3.81
C ILE A 33 7.07 -4.63 3.68
N HIS A 34 6.97 -3.75 2.68
CA HIS A 34 8.02 -2.78 2.40
C HIS A 34 8.18 -1.74 3.52
N GLY A 35 7.08 -1.25 4.08
CA GLY A 35 7.13 -0.35 5.23
C GLY A 35 7.25 1.14 4.88
N ASP A 36 7.54 1.49 3.63
CA ASP A 36 7.52 2.86 3.12
C ASP A 36 7.39 2.93 1.59
N LEU A 37 6.63 2.02 0.98
CA LEU A 37 6.53 1.97 -0.48
C LEU A 37 5.79 3.20 -1.03
N SER A 38 6.40 3.85 -2.03
CA SER A 38 5.84 4.96 -2.79
C SER A 38 6.57 5.11 -4.12
N ALA A 39 6.11 5.98 -5.02
CA ALA A 39 6.80 6.26 -6.28
C ALA A 39 8.22 6.86 -6.11
N TYR A 40 8.58 7.33 -4.91
CA TYR A 40 9.93 7.77 -4.58
C TYR A 40 10.89 6.59 -4.39
N ASN A 41 10.36 5.43 -3.94
CA ASN A 41 11.12 4.22 -3.64
C ASN A 41 11.01 3.18 -4.77
N ILE A 42 10.62 3.61 -5.97
CA ILE A 42 10.57 2.79 -7.18
C ILE A 42 11.45 3.46 -8.21
N LEU A 43 12.48 2.77 -8.69
CA LEU A 43 13.26 3.19 -9.84
C LEU A 43 12.54 2.76 -11.12
N TYR A 44 12.59 3.62 -12.14
CA TYR A 44 12.14 3.32 -13.50
C TYR A 44 13.31 3.39 -14.47
N TRP A 45 13.35 2.44 -15.38
CA TRP A 45 14.27 2.40 -16.51
C TRP A 45 13.70 1.55 -17.65
N ASP A 46 13.53 2.16 -18.83
CA ASP A 46 13.22 1.46 -20.09
C ASP A 46 12.02 0.49 -19.99
N GLY A 47 10.87 0.99 -19.54
CA GLY A 47 9.66 0.19 -19.37
C GLY A 47 9.68 -0.80 -18.20
N ASP A 48 10.74 -0.81 -17.38
CA ASP A 48 10.87 -1.67 -16.20
C ASP A 48 10.98 -0.85 -14.90
N ILE A 49 10.72 -1.53 -13.78
CA ILE A 49 10.76 -0.96 -12.44
C ILE A 49 11.59 -1.80 -11.48
N THR A 50 12.21 -1.15 -10.50
CA THR A 50 12.94 -1.79 -9.41
C THR A 50 12.57 -1.12 -8.09
N LEU A 51 12.10 -1.90 -7.13
CA LEU A 51 11.84 -1.41 -5.77
C LEU A 51 13.20 -1.20 -5.08
N ILE A 52 13.31 -0.17 -4.24
CA ILE A 52 14.51 0.16 -3.46
C ILE A 52 14.15 0.53 -2.03
N ASP A 53 15.16 0.77 -1.20
CA ASP A 53 15.00 1.20 0.20
C ASP A 53 14.32 0.16 1.11
N PHE A 54 14.96 -1.02 1.16
CA PHE A 54 14.55 -2.16 1.99
C PHE A 54 14.89 -2.12 3.51
N PRO A 55 15.62 -1.14 4.10
CA PRO A 55 15.83 -1.10 5.55
C PRO A 55 14.54 -1.12 6.38
N GLN A 56 13.42 -0.64 5.82
CA GLN A 56 12.11 -0.58 6.51
C GLN A 56 11.26 -1.83 6.31
N VAL A 57 11.78 -2.85 5.65
CA VAL A 57 11.01 -4.06 5.36
C VAL A 57 10.84 -4.89 6.62
N VAL A 58 9.60 -5.16 7.01
CA VAL A 58 9.28 -5.88 8.24
C VAL A 58 8.41 -7.12 7.99
N PRO A 59 8.47 -8.14 8.86
CA PRO A 59 7.55 -9.26 8.80
C PRO A 59 6.13 -8.83 9.20
N PRO A 60 5.07 -9.26 8.48
CA PRO A 60 3.68 -9.04 8.86
C PRO A 60 3.37 -9.44 10.31
N ALA A 61 3.92 -10.57 10.77
CA ALA A 61 3.66 -11.12 12.09
C ALA A 61 4.40 -10.39 13.23
N ALA A 62 5.42 -9.58 12.92
CA ALA A 62 6.26 -8.94 13.93
C ALA A 62 5.69 -7.60 14.43
N ASN A 63 4.68 -7.05 13.76
CA ASN A 63 4.13 -5.73 14.08
C ASN A 63 2.59 -5.76 14.02
N PRO A 64 1.87 -5.50 15.13
CA PRO A 64 0.41 -5.34 15.14
C PRO A 64 -0.12 -4.30 14.13
N ALA A 65 0.67 -3.27 13.83
CA ALA A 65 0.35 -2.24 12.85
C ALA A 65 0.69 -2.64 11.39
N ALA A 66 1.17 -3.86 11.13
CA ALA A 66 1.61 -4.30 9.81
C ALA A 66 0.53 -4.16 8.74
N TRP A 67 -0.73 -4.45 9.07
CA TRP A 67 -1.86 -4.24 8.16
C TRP A 67 -2.00 -2.77 7.74
N ASN A 68 -1.90 -1.84 8.68
CA ASN A 68 -2.04 -0.41 8.41
C ASN A 68 -0.86 0.12 7.57
N ILE A 69 0.35 -0.36 7.86
CA ILE A 69 1.55 -0.05 7.09
C ILE A 69 1.40 -0.55 5.64
N PHE A 70 0.99 -1.81 5.48
CA PHE A 70 0.76 -2.42 4.17
C PHE A 70 -0.34 -1.70 3.38
N LEU A 71 -1.46 -1.39 4.02
CA LEU A 71 -2.55 -0.63 3.41
C LEU A 71 -2.07 0.74 2.90
N ARG A 72 -1.23 1.43 3.68
CA ARG A 72 -0.65 2.73 3.29
C ARG A 72 0.26 2.59 2.07
N ASP A 73 1.11 1.57 2.03
CA ASP A 73 1.99 1.27 0.91
C ASP A 73 1.19 1.06 -0.39
N VAL A 74 0.17 0.19 -0.35
CA VAL A 74 -0.74 -0.04 -1.49
C VAL A 74 -1.49 1.24 -1.88
N THR A 75 -1.94 2.02 -0.89
CA THR A 75 -2.66 3.27 -1.13
C THR A 75 -1.81 4.29 -1.88
N ARG A 76 -0.56 4.49 -1.47
CA ARG A 76 0.37 5.41 -2.13
C ARG A 76 0.64 5.01 -3.58
N VAL A 77 0.80 3.72 -3.84
CA VAL A 77 0.94 3.19 -5.20
C VAL A 77 -0.32 3.47 -6.02
N CYS A 78 -1.50 3.11 -5.51
CA CYS A 78 -2.76 3.38 -6.21
C CYS A 78 -3.00 4.87 -6.46
N GLN A 79 -2.62 5.76 -5.54
CA GLN A 79 -2.74 7.21 -5.72
C GLN A 79 -1.84 7.71 -6.85
N TYR A 80 -0.58 7.27 -6.89
CA TYR A 80 0.37 7.67 -7.94
C TYR A 80 -0.07 7.22 -9.34
N PHE A 81 -0.53 5.97 -9.48
CA PHE A 81 -1.05 5.49 -10.76
C PHE A 81 -2.46 6.03 -11.05
N GLY A 82 -3.22 6.36 -10.01
CA GLY A 82 -4.53 7.00 -10.12
C GLY A 82 -4.47 8.40 -10.74
N SER A 83 -3.46 9.20 -10.38
CA SER A 83 -3.21 10.49 -11.05
C SER A 83 -2.82 10.35 -12.52
N GLN A 84 -2.52 9.13 -12.98
CA GLN A 84 -2.18 8.80 -14.36
C GLN A 84 -3.29 8.01 -15.08
N GLY A 85 -4.49 7.92 -14.48
CA GLY A 85 -5.67 7.33 -15.10
C GLY A 85 -5.98 5.89 -14.71
N VAL A 86 -5.18 5.24 -13.85
CA VAL A 86 -5.51 3.91 -13.34
C VAL A 86 -6.65 3.97 -12.34
N LYS A 87 -7.70 3.18 -12.58
CA LYS A 87 -8.81 3.02 -11.64
C LYS A 87 -8.56 1.80 -10.74
N ALA A 88 -8.20 2.04 -9.49
CA ALA A 88 -8.00 1.00 -8.48
C ALA A 88 -8.66 1.41 -7.15
N ASN A 89 -9.21 0.45 -6.41
CA ASN A 89 -9.65 0.66 -5.04
C ASN A 89 -8.55 0.14 -4.10
N PRO A 90 -7.77 1.03 -3.45
CA PRO A 90 -6.60 0.63 -2.68
C PRO A 90 -6.96 -0.27 -1.50
N ARG A 91 -8.07 0.02 -0.80
CA ARG A 91 -8.49 -0.75 0.38
C ARG A 91 -8.92 -2.16 -0.01
N LYS A 92 -9.67 -2.29 -1.11
CA LYS A 92 -10.08 -3.60 -1.63
C LYS A 92 -8.86 -4.41 -2.07
N LEU A 93 -7.97 -3.82 -2.88
CA LEU A 93 -6.77 -4.47 -3.38
C LEU A 93 -5.85 -4.93 -2.24
N ALA A 94 -5.59 -4.05 -1.26
CA ALA A 94 -4.78 -4.41 -0.10
C ALA A 94 -5.43 -5.55 0.71
N SER A 95 -6.75 -5.51 0.91
CA SER A 95 -7.45 -6.55 1.67
C SER A 95 -7.38 -7.90 0.96
N GLU A 96 -7.54 -7.92 -0.36
CA GLU A 96 -7.46 -9.13 -1.18
C GLU A 96 -6.06 -9.75 -1.13
N LEU A 97 -5.00 -8.95 -1.38
CA LEU A 97 -3.61 -9.42 -1.29
C LEU A 97 -3.27 -9.95 0.12
N TRP A 98 -3.62 -9.18 1.16
CA TRP A 98 -3.30 -9.56 2.53
C TRP A 98 -3.96 -10.87 2.95
N THR A 99 -5.25 -11.02 2.63
CA THR A 99 -6.02 -12.21 2.99
C THR A 99 -5.69 -13.42 2.12
N SER A 100 -5.27 -13.23 0.86
CA SER A 100 -4.80 -14.35 0.01
C SER A 100 -3.53 -15.00 0.55
N HIS A 101 -2.70 -14.26 1.29
CA HIS A 101 -1.52 -14.78 2.00
C HIS A 101 -1.83 -15.28 3.43
N GLY A 102 -3.12 -15.41 3.79
CA GLY A 102 -3.53 -15.98 5.08
C GLY A 102 -3.39 -15.05 6.27
N HIS A 103 -3.00 -13.79 6.07
CA HIS A 103 -2.91 -12.81 7.14
C HIS A 103 -4.30 -12.31 7.55
N LYS A 104 -4.50 -12.13 8.86
CA LYS A 104 -5.73 -11.54 9.41
C LYS A 104 -5.63 -10.03 9.40
N ILE A 105 -6.71 -9.36 9.02
CA ILE A 105 -6.81 -7.90 9.12
C ILE A 105 -7.08 -7.55 10.59
N ILE A 106 -6.05 -7.07 11.27
CA ILE A 106 -6.14 -6.54 12.63
C ILE A 106 -6.26 -5.03 12.50
N ARG A 107 -7.42 -4.48 12.85
CA ARG A 107 -7.62 -3.03 12.91
C ARG A 107 -7.20 -2.55 14.29
N GLU A 108 -5.99 -2.02 14.41
CA GLU A 108 -5.69 -1.11 15.50
C GLU A 108 -6.35 0.24 15.20
N ALA A 109 -7.06 0.77 16.19
CA ALA A 109 -7.62 2.11 16.16
C ALA A 109 -6.56 3.14 16.57
N ASP A 110 -5.41 3.15 15.88
CA ASP A 110 -4.46 4.25 16.00
C ASP A 110 -5.01 5.44 15.17
N PRO A 111 -5.20 6.62 15.78
CA PRO A 111 -5.87 7.77 15.16
C PRO A 111 -5.25 8.22 13.84
N ARG A 112 -3.97 7.95 13.61
CA ARG A 112 -3.23 8.36 12.39
C ARG A 112 -3.61 7.54 11.15
N TYR A 113 -4.27 6.40 11.34
CA TYR A 113 -4.66 5.48 10.27
C TYR A 113 -6.17 5.38 10.10
N LEU A 114 -6.93 6.17 10.86
CA LEU A 114 -8.37 6.32 10.64
C LEU A 114 -8.59 7.21 9.42
N ASP A 115 -9.28 6.67 8.43
CA ASP A 115 -9.78 7.49 7.34
C ASP A 115 -11.00 8.26 7.85
N ALA A 116 -10.87 9.59 7.96
CA ALA A 116 -11.96 10.46 8.42
C ALA A 116 -13.18 10.43 7.48
N GLU A 117 -13.03 9.95 6.25
CA GLU A 117 -14.12 9.78 5.29
C GLU A 117 -14.76 8.37 5.38
N ASP A 118 -14.06 7.37 5.92
CA ASP A 118 -14.60 6.02 6.11
C ASP A 118 -15.58 5.99 7.31
N LYS A 119 -16.83 5.59 7.03
CA LYS A 119 -17.91 5.54 8.05
C LYS A 119 -17.62 4.55 9.19
N LYS A 120 -16.84 3.50 8.96
CA LYS A 120 -16.47 2.51 10.00
C LYS A 120 -15.35 3.04 10.88
N ASP A 121 -14.37 3.72 10.29
CA ASP A 121 -13.24 4.30 11.02
C ASP A 121 -13.73 5.48 11.89
N ARG A 122 -14.68 6.30 11.41
CA ARG A 122 -15.38 7.31 12.23
C ARG A 122 -16.11 6.72 13.43
N ARG A 123 -16.81 5.58 13.25
CA ARG A 123 -17.52 4.92 14.36
C ARG A 123 -16.55 4.39 15.42
N LEU A 124 -15.40 3.88 15.02
CA LEU A 124 -14.35 3.42 15.94
C LEU A 124 -13.80 4.58 16.79
N TRP A 125 -13.63 5.77 16.19
CA TRP A 125 -13.24 7.00 16.89
C TRP A 125 -14.30 7.47 17.90
N GLU A 126 -15.57 7.54 17.48
CA GLU A 126 -16.69 7.95 18.33
C GLU A 126 -16.87 7.03 19.55
N GLN A 127 -16.68 5.72 19.37
CA GLN A 127 -16.76 4.74 20.46
C GLN A 127 -15.62 4.87 21.47
N GLN A 128 -14.43 5.29 21.06
CA GLN A 128 -13.31 5.56 21.98
C GLN A 128 -13.45 6.90 22.71
N GLY A 129 -14.01 7.92 22.05
CA GLY A 129 -14.24 9.24 22.66
C GLY A 129 -15.31 9.24 23.77
N SER A 130 -16.23 8.28 23.75
CA SER A 130 -17.30 8.13 24.77
C SER A 130 -16.85 7.35 26.03
N ALA A 131 -15.61 6.86 26.07
CA ALA A 131 -15.05 6.13 27.22
C ALA A 131 -14.27 7.04 28.21
N LYS A 132 -14.54 8.35 28.19
CA LYS A 132 -13.93 9.34 29.09
C LYS A 132 -14.95 9.93 30.06
#